data_AF-A0A8T4RBD2-F1
#
_entry.id   AF-A0A8T4RBD2-F1
#
_cell.length_a   1.000
_cell.length_b   1.000
_cell.length_c   1.000
_cell.angle_alpha   90.00
_cell.angle_beta   90.00
_cell.angle_gamma   90.00
#
_symmetry.space_group_name_H-M   'P 1'
#
loop_
_entity.id
_entity.type
_entity.pdbx_description
1 polymer ?
#
loop_
_entity_poly.entity_id
_entity_poly.type
_entity_poly.pdbx_seq_one_letter_code
_entity_poly.pdbx_strand_id
1 'polypeptide(L)' 'MKITYDEDADAMYIKLIRGKVAKTKEVDPNMMVDYDSKGNILGIEILFVKELMPSILKDMQNIEVEVPA' A
#
# COMPACT_ATOMS: atom_id res chain seq x y z
N MET A 1 3.88 6.06 9.23
CA MET A 1 3.63 5.01 8.22
C MET A 1 2.29 4.34 8.53
N LYS A 2 1.49 3.93 7.53
CA LYS A 2 0.21 3.24 7.71
C LYS A 2 0.03 2.18 6.63
N ILE A 3 -0.42 0.98 7.00
CA ILE A 3 -0.81 -0.07 6.06
C ILE A 3 -2.33 -0.20 6.13
N THR A 4 -2.99 -0.27 4.97
CA THR A 4 -4.43 -0.50 4.85
C THR A 4 -4.68 -1.59 3.84
N TYR A 5 -5.63 -2.46 4.12
CA TYR A 5 -6.10 -3.46 3.20
C TYR A 5 -7.61 -3.27 3.00
N ASP A 6 -8.03 -3.24 1.75
CA ASP A 6 -9.42 -3.17 1.31
C ASP A 6 -9.80 -4.55 0.77
N GLU A 7 -10.67 -5.26 1.48
CA GLU A 7 -11.06 -6.62 1.13
C GLU A 7 -11.96 -6.68 -0.11
N ASP A 8 -12.77 -5.65 -0.34
CA ASP A 8 -13.69 -5.56 -1.48
C ASP A 8 -12.90 -5.33 -2.77
N ALA A 9 -11.85 -4.51 -2.70
CA ALA A 9 -10.93 -4.27 -3.82
C ALA A 9 -9.83 -5.34 -3.97
N ASP A 10 -9.63 -6.21 -2.96
CA ASP A 10 -8.47 -7.10 -2.81
C ASP A 10 -7.15 -6.34 -3.04
N ALA A 11 -7.00 -5.21 -2.35
CA ALA A 11 -5.90 -4.27 -2.55
C ALA A 11 -5.30 -3.84 -1.21
N MET A 12 -3.97 -3.76 -1.15
CA MET A 12 -3.21 -3.23 -0.02
C MET A 12 -2.53 -1.94 -0.41
N TYR A 13 -2.63 -0.93 0.46
CA TYR A 13 -1.89 0.31 0.36
C TYR A 13 -0.96 0.50 1.55
N ILE A 14 0.32 0.73 1.28
CA ILE A 14 1.37 1.02 2.24
C ILE A 14 1.73 2.49 2.11
N LYS A 15 1.23 3.32 3.03
CA LYS A 15 1.58 4.75 3.11
C LYS A 15 2.86 4.94 3.90
N LEU A 16 3.92 5.34 3.20
CA LEU A 16 5.23 5.59 3.81
C LEU A 16 5.26 6.97 4.48
N ILE A 17 4.95 8.03 3.73
CA ILE A 17 4.96 9.42 4.20
C ILE A 17 3.66 10.16 3.82
N ARG A 18 3.38 11.25 4.54
CA ARG A 18 2.25 12.13 4.20
C ARG A 18 2.66 13.05 3.04
N GLY A 19 1.75 13.26 2.10
CA GLY A 19 1.97 14.12 0.94
C GLY A 19 0.81 14.06 -0.03
N LYS A 20 0.86 14.89 -1.06
CA LYS A 20 -0.09 14.88 -2.17
C LYS A 20 0.51 14.08 -3.33
N VAL A 21 -0.22 13.08 -3.78
CA VAL A 21 0.14 12.30 -4.97
C VAL A 21 0.10 13.22 -6.19
N ALA A 22 1.22 13.29 -6.90
CA ALA A 22 1.33 13.99 -8.18
C ALA A 22 1.38 13.01 -9.35
N LYS A 23 1.91 11.80 -9.12
CA LYS A 23 2.03 10.75 -10.12
C LYS A 23 1.99 9.38 -9.48
N THR A 24 1.25 8.46 -10.10
CA THR A 24 1.31 7.03 -9.81
C THR A 24 2.02 6.33 -10.96
N LYS A 25 2.85 5.34 -10.68
CA LYS A 25 3.49 4.49 -11.70
C LYS A 25 3.28 3.03 -11.36
N GLU A 26 2.87 2.26 -12.35
CA GLU A 26 3.02 0.81 -12.31
C GLU A 26 4.51 0.45 -12.41
N VAL A 27 5.01 -0.34 -11.46
CA VAL A 27 6.41 -0.76 -11.39
C VAL A 27 6.58 -2.26 -11.65
N ASP A 28 5.52 -3.03 -11.44
CA ASP A 28 5.37 -4.45 -11.73
C ASP A 28 3.88 -4.71 -11.97
N PRO A 29 3.49 -5.76 -12.71
CA PRO A 29 2.11 -6.23 -12.72
C PRO A 29 1.54 -6.29 -11.29
N ASN A 30 0.43 -5.58 -11.07
CA ASN A 30 -0.28 -5.50 -9.78
C ASN A 30 0.42 -4.67 -8.69
N MET A 31 1.50 -3.95 -9.01
CA MET A 31 2.18 -3.06 -8.06
C MET A 31 2.31 -1.63 -8.60
N MET A 32 1.82 -0.68 -7.83
CA MET A 32 1.91 0.75 -8.16
C MET A 32 2.62 1.54 -7.06
N VAL A 33 3.32 2.59 -7.45
CA VAL A 33 4.04 3.49 -6.55
C VAL A 33 3.57 4.91 -6.77
N ASP A 34 3.17 5.56 -5.68
CA ASP A 34 2.77 6.96 -5.64
C ASP A 34 3.96 7.86 -5.35
N TYR A 35 4.10 8.92 -6.14
CA TYR A 35 5.13 9.93 -6.04
C TYR A 35 4.53 11.32 -5.83
N ASP A 36 5.24 12.16 -5.05
CA ASP A 36 4.97 13.59 -5.01
C ASP A 36 5.56 14.31 -6.25
N SER A 37 5.33 15.63 -6.34
CA SER A 37 5.82 16.44 -7.46
C SER A 37 7.35 16.57 -7.52
N LYS A 38 8.06 16.16 -6.47
CA LYS A 38 9.54 16.16 -6.38
C LYS A 38 10.13 14.77 -6.66
N GLY A 39 9.31 13.75 -6.87
CA GLY A 39 9.73 12.38 -7.10
C GLY A 39 9.98 11.58 -5.82
N ASN A 40 9.58 12.06 -4.65
CA ASN A 40 9.64 11.27 -3.42
C ASN A 40 8.51 10.25 -3.41
N ILE A 41 8.78 9.03 -2.94
CA ILE A 41 7.76 7.98 -2.80
C ILE A 41 6.87 8.30 -1.60
N LEU A 42 5.56 8.31 -1.83
CA LEU A 42 4.52 8.53 -0.83
C LEU A 42 3.91 7.23 -0.32
N GLY A 43 3.72 6.26 -1.21
CA GLY A 43 3.16 4.96 -0.88
C GLY A 43 3.23 3.95 -2.01
N ILE A 44 2.84 2.72 -1.69
CA ILE A 44 2.86 1.57 -2.59
C ILE A 44 1.47 0.94 -2.53
N GLU A 45 0.90 0.63 -3.69
CA GLU A 45 -0.33 -0.12 -3.85
C GLU A 45 -0.01 -1.51 -4.42
N ILE A 46 -0.66 -2.54 -3.89
CA ILE A 46 -0.53 -3.93 -4.30
C ILE A 46 -1.94 -4.48 -4.51
N LEU A 47 -2.22 -5.01 -5.70
CA LEU A 47 -3.49 -5.63 -6.06
C LEU A 47 -3.41 -7.16 -5.96
N PHE A 48 -4.56 -7.84 -5.89
CA PHE A 48 -4.68 -9.29 -5.82
C PHE A 48 -3.93 -9.91 -4.63
N VAL A 49 -4.06 -9.27 -3.47
CA VAL A 49 -3.31 -9.64 -2.25
C VAL A 49 -3.66 -11.05 -1.79
N LYS A 50 -4.92 -11.48 -1.92
CA LYS A 50 -5.35 -12.85 -1.60
C LYS A 50 -4.56 -13.91 -2.36
N GLU A 51 -4.21 -13.64 -3.63
CA GLU A 51 -3.46 -14.56 -4.48
C GLU A 51 -1.95 -14.42 -4.28
N LEU A 52 -1.43 -13.19 -4.28
CA LEU A 52 0.01 -12.93 -4.22
C LEU A 52 0.60 -13.12 -2.81
N MET A 53 -0.18 -12.84 -1.77
CA MET A 53 0.29 -12.77 -0.38
C MET A 53 -0.70 -13.40 0.63
N PRO A 54 -1.18 -14.64 0.41
CA PRO A 54 -2.22 -15.25 1.25
C PRO A 54 -1.82 -15.40 2.73
N SER A 55 -0.53 -15.53 3.02
CA SER A 55 -0.04 -15.62 4.40
C SER A 55 -0.14 -14.29 5.15
N ILE A 56 0.05 -13.15 4.47
CA ILE A 56 -0.05 -11.83 5.11
C ILE A 56 -1.47 -11.58 5.61
N LEU A 57 -2.49 -11.96 4.85
CA LEU A 57 -3.88 -11.78 5.26
C LEU A 57 -4.25 -12.59 6.50
N LYS A 58 -3.63 -13.76 6.71
CA LYS A 58 -3.83 -14.57 7.91
C LYS A 58 -3.25 -13.87 9.15
N ASP A 59 -2.10 -13.22 9.00
CA ASP A 59 -1.44 -12.49 10.09
C ASP A 59 -2.08 -11.13 10.37
N MET A 60 -2.74 -10.52 9.37
CA MET A 60 -3.43 -9.23 9.48
C MET A 60 -4.75 -9.28 10.26
N GLN A 61 -5.24 -10.45 10.68
CA GLN A 61 -6.45 -10.57 11.51
C GLN A 61 -6.33 -9.90 12.90
N ASN A 62 -5.15 -9.39 13.28
CA ASN A 62 -4.86 -8.84 14.62
C ASN A 62 -4.10 -7.49 14.66
N ILE A 63 -4.12 -6.68 13.60
CA ILE A 63 -3.18 -5.53 13.51
C ILE A 63 -3.89 -4.20 13.17
N GLU A 64 -4.19 -3.40 14.20
CA GLU A 64 -4.24 -1.93 14.06
C GLU A 64 -2.84 -1.37 14.37
N VAL A 65 -2.04 -1.09 13.35
CA VAL A 65 -0.74 -0.42 13.53
C VAL A 65 -0.87 1.05 13.13
N GLU A 66 -1.11 1.87 14.14
CA GLU A 66 -0.69 3.27 14.09
C GLU A 66 0.79 3.33 14.50
N VAL A 67 1.68 3.47 13.52
CA VAL A 67 3.07 3.84 13.84
C VAL A 67 3.06 5.34 14.16
N PRO A 68 3.40 5.75 15.40
CA PRO A 68 3.53 7.17 15.72
C PRO A 68 4.55 7.84 14.81
N ALA A 69 4.30 9.10 14.48
CA ALA A 69 5.18 9.92 13.68
C ALA A 69 6.52 10.20 14.37
#